data_AF-A0A9E0SZS6-F1
#
_entry.id   AF-A0A9E0SZS6-F1
#
_cell.length_a   1.000
_cell.length_b   1.000
_cell.length_c   1.000
_cell.angle_alpha   90.00
_cell.angle_beta   90.00
_cell.angle_gamma   90.00
#
_symmetry.space_group_name_H-M   'P 1'
#
loop_
_entity.id
_entity.type
_entity.pdbx_description
1 polymer ?
#
loop_
_entity_poly.entity_id
_entity_poly.type
_entity_poly.pdbx_seq_one_letter_code
_entity_poly.pdbx_strand_id
1 'polypeptide(L)'
;MPHTLVAAQPPAIVMTRVWMHEHDWLHSVYASHANQSPTFRFPDLLSACIELVLSSTESLARLQLFLGTELGARDPKAPRRSCHVWRRQFDELLREHRAAWNSHPNPKFELDAIATGCVAVVRAEHDPVRRVLTQARLNCAARAAADADQRG
;
A
#
# COMPACT_ATOMS: atom_id res chain seq x y z
N MET A 1 -26.29 -10.87 34.55
CA MET A 1 -26.20 -11.07 33.08
C MET A 1 -25.04 -10.22 32.57
N PRO A 2 -23.85 -10.78 32.31
CA PRO A 2 -22.79 -9.99 31.70
C PRO A 2 -23.04 -9.92 30.19
N HIS A 3 -23.17 -8.70 29.66
CA HIS A 3 -23.12 -8.45 28.24
C HIS A 3 -21.67 -8.60 27.79
N THR A 4 -21.34 -9.73 27.16
CA THR A 4 -20.09 -9.87 26.42
C THR A 4 -20.13 -8.86 25.27
N LEU A 5 -19.41 -7.76 25.42
CA LEU A 5 -19.10 -6.86 24.31
C LEU A 5 -18.23 -7.67 23.34
N VAL A 6 -18.87 -8.26 22.32
CA VAL A 6 -18.15 -8.74 21.16
C VAL A 6 -17.53 -7.50 20.51
N ALA A 7 -16.24 -7.27 20.78
CA ALA A 7 -15.49 -6.24 20.09
C ALA A 7 -15.65 -6.47 18.58
N ALA A 8 -16.20 -5.50 17.87
CA ALA A 8 -16.39 -5.60 16.43
C ALA A 8 -15.03 -5.90 15.79
N GLN A 9 -14.95 -6.98 15.02
CA GLN A 9 -13.72 -7.34 14.33
C GLN A 9 -13.32 -6.17 13.42
N PRO A 10 -12.07 -5.66 13.52
CA PRO A 10 -11.65 -4.52 12.73
C PRO A 10 -11.79 -4.84 11.23
N PRO A 11 -12.15 -3.85 10.40
CA PRO A 11 -12.41 -4.11 8.99
C PRO A 11 -11.13 -4.61 8.32
N ALA A 12 -11.29 -5.68 7.51
CA ALA A 12 -10.21 -6.33 6.77
C ALA A 12 -9.58 -5.40 5.72
N ILE A 13 -10.31 -4.37 5.30
CA ILE A 13 -9.89 -3.34 4.35
C ILE A 13 -9.97 -1.98 5.05
N VAL A 14 -8.93 -1.17 4.89
CA VAL A 14 -8.78 0.15 5.48
C VAL A 14 -8.72 1.19 4.35
N MET A 15 -9.34 2.34 4.57
CA MET A 15 -9.25 3.46 3.63
C MET A 15 -7.95 4.25 3.86
N THR A 16 -7.32 4.66 2.77
CA THR A 16 -6.21 5.63 2.72
C THR A 16 -6.43 6.55 1.53
N ARG A 17 -5.55 7.52 1.28
CA ARG A 17 -5.60 8.36 0.09
C ARG A 17 -4.28 8.35 -0.66
N VAL A 18 -4.38 8.39 -1.98
CA VAL A 18 -3.23 8.43 -2.89
C VAL A 18 -3.40 9.63 -3.81
N TRP A 19 -2.29 10.28 -4.20
CA TRP A 19 -2.34 11.41 -5.14
C TRP A 19 -2.85 10.95 -6.51
N MET A 20 -3.49 11.86 -7.24
CA MET A 20 -4.11 11.55 -8.54
C MET A 20 -3.16 10.83 -9.50
N HIS A 21 -1.91 11.26 -9.62
CA HIS A 21 -0.94 10.65 -10.55
C HIS A 21 -0.71 9.16 -10.26
N GLU A 22 -0.45 8.81 -9.00
CA GLU A 22 -0.28 7.43 -8.57
C GLU A 22 -1.57 6.63 -8.62
N HIS A 23 -2.70 7.27 -8.32
CA HIS A 23 -4.03 6.66 -8.44
C HIS A 23 -4.35 6.31 -9.90
N ASP A 24 -4.09 7.21 -10.84
CA ASP A 24 -4.36 7.00 -12.27
C ASP A 24 -3.47 5.90 -12.83
N TRP A 25 -2.24 5.80 -12.34
CA TRP A 25 -1.38 4.66 -12.64
C TRP A 25 -1.94 3.34 -12.07
N LEU A 26 -2.36 3.30 -10.81
CA LEU A 26 -3.03 2.10 -10.24
C LEU A 26 -4.28 1.72 -11.05
N HIS A 27 -5.04 2.71 -11.51
CA HIS A 27 -6.20 2.48 -12.37
C HIS A 27 -5.78 1.87 -13.72
N SER A 28 -4.65 2.29 -14.28
CA SER A 28 -4.10 1.66 -15.51
C SER A 28 -3.67 0.20 -15.28
N VAL A 29 -3.13 -0.13 -14.09
CA VAL A 29 -2.82 -1.53 -13.71
C VAL A 29 -4.12 -2.33 -13.58
N TYR A 30 -5.13 -1.76 -12.93
CA TYR A 30 -6.45 -2.37 -12.79
C TYR A 30 -7.09 -2.69 -14.15
N ALA A 31 -7.03 -1.75 -15.09
CA ALA A 31 -7.58 -1.88 -16.44
C ALA A 31 -6.69 -2.68 -17.42
N SER A 32 -5.49 -3.09 -17.01
CA SER A 32 -4.55 -3.81 -17.88
C SER A 32 -5.07 -5.19 -18.27
N HIS A 33 -4.84 -5.59 -19.52
CA HIS A 33 -5.09 -6.97 -19.97
C HIS A 33 -4.26 -8.01 -19.21
N ALA A 34 -3.17 -7.62 -18.54
CA ALA A 34 -2.41 -8.52 -17.69
C ALA A 34 -3.14 -8.86 -16.36
N ASN A 35 -4.10 -8.02 -15.94
CA ASN A 35 -4.89 -8.20 -14.71
C ASN A 35 -6.04 -9.20 -14.92
N GLN A 36 -5.68 -10.41 -15.34
CA GLN A 36 -6.61 -11.50 -15.61
C GLN A 36 -6.25 -12.74 -14.78
N SER A 37 -7.30 -13.46 -14.36
CA SER A 37 -7.22 -14.80 -13.76
C SER A 37 -6.18 -14.97 -12.64
N PRO A 38 -6.47 -14.53 -11.40
CA PRO A 38 -7.64 -13.75 -10.98
C PRO A 38 -7.48 -12.26 -11.30
N THR A 39 -8.60 -11.54 -11.36
CA THR A 39 -8.60 -10.08 -11.49
C THR A 39 -8.49 -9.42 -10.11
N PHE A 40 -7.46 -8.61 -9.93
CA PHE A 40 -7.18 -7.91 -8.68
C PHE A 40 -7.88 -6.55 -8.63
N ARG A 41 -8.35 -6.18 -7.43
CA ARG A 41 -9.02 -4.90 -7.17
C ARG A 41 -8.04 -3.91 -6.52
N PHE A 42 -8.44 -2.65 -6.37
CA PHE A 42 -7.63 -1.61 -5.73
C PHE A 42 -7.00 -2.01 -4.37
N PRO A 43 -7.71 -2.67 -3.42
CA PRO A 43 -7.10 -3.18 -2.20
C PRO A 43 -5.89 -4.08 -2.44
N ASP A 44 -5.96 -4.95 -3.44
CA ASP A 44 -4.90 -5.88 -3.77
C ASP A 44 -3.72 -5.18 -4.42
N LEU A 45 -3.98 -4.25 -5.35
CA LEU A 45 -2.95 -3.53 -6.10
C LEU A 45 -2.16 -2.57 -5.20
N LEU A 46 -2.85 -1.81 -4.34
CA LEU A 46 -2.18 -0.91 -3.41
C LEU A 46 -1.41 -1.69 -2.33
N SER A 47 -2.01 -2.75 -1.77
CA SER A 47 -1.30 -3.64 -0.84
C SER A 47 -0.06 -4.28 -1.49
N ALA A 48 -0.13 -4.69 -2.76
CA ALA A 48 1.02 -5.21 -3.48
C ALA A 48 2.14 -4.18 -3.62
N CYS A 49 1.82 -2.92 -3.93
CA CYS A 49 2.82 -1.86 -3.99
C CYS A 49 3.48 -1.62 -2.63
N ILE A 50 2.69 -1.62 -1.55
CA ILE A 50 3.21 -1.45 -0.18
C ILE A 50 4.15 -2.59 0.18
N GLU A 51 3.72 -3.84 0.02
CA GLU A 51 4.55 -5.01 0.34
C GLU A 51 5.86 -4.98 -0.47
N LEU A 52 5.81 -4.75 -1.79
CA LEU A 52 7.00 -4.70 -2.65
C LEU A 52 8.05 -3.71 -2.14
N VAL A 53 7.63 -2.54 -1.67
CA VAL A 53 8.55 -1.49 -1.21
C VAL A 53 9.03 -1.76 0.20
N LEU A 54 8.14 -2.18 1.10
CA LEU A 54 8.48 -2.35 2.51
C LEU A 54 9.24 -3.66 2.80
N SER A 55 9.19 -4.64 1.89
CA SER A 55 9.98 -5.87 1.99
C SER A 55 11.43 -5.73 1.48
N SER A 56 11.83 -4.56 0.97
CA SER A 56 13.18 -4.33 0.41
C SER A 56 13.81 -3.06 0.97
N THR A 57 15.00 -3.17 1.56
CA THR A 57 15.76 -2.01 2.08
C THR A 57 16.12 -1.02 0.98
N GLU A 58 16.42 -1.51 -0.22
CA GLU A 58 16.71 -0.68 -1.39
C GLU A 58 15.47 0.10 -1.84
N SER A 59 14.31 -0.56 -1.89
CA SER A 59 13.06 0.10 -2.27
C SER A 59 12.60 1.10 -1.20
N LEU A 60 12.82 0.79 0.08
CA LEU A 60 12.58 1.71 1.19
C LEU A 60 13.48 2.96 1.10
N ALA A 61 14.75 2.81 0.71
CA ALA A 61 15.63 3.95 0.48
C ALA A 61 15.14 4.83 -0.69
N ARG A 62 14.66 4.20 -1.78
CA ARG A 62 14.02 4.94 -2.90
C ARG A 62 12.76 5.67 -2.46
N LEU A 63 11.95 5.06 -1.59
CA LEU A 63 10.77 5.68 -1.01
C LEU A 63 11.13 6.94 -0.22
N GLN A 64 12.12 6.84 0.69
CA GLN A 64 12.58 7.98 1.48
C GLN A 64 13.11 9.12 0.59
N LEU A 65 13.85 8.78 -0.47
CA LEU A 65 14.32 9.76 -1.46
C LEU A 65 13.15 10.45 -2.16
N PHE A 66 12.19 9.68 -2.69
CA PHE A 66 11.00 10.21 -3.36
C PHE A 66 10.19 11.16 -2.46
N LEU A 67 10.01 10.80 -1.19
CA LEU A 67 9.29 11.62 -0.21
C LEU A 67 10.00 12.97 0.01
N GLY A 68 11.33 12.96 0.14
CA GLY A 68 12.14 14.15 0.39
C GLY A 68 12.32 15.07 -0.81
N THR A 69 12.25 14.55 -2.04
CA THR A 69 12.53 15.32 -3.26
C THR A 69 11.27 15.58 -4.08
N GLU A 70 10.70 14.55 -4.67
CA GLU A 70 9.60 14.64 -5.63
C GLU A 70 8.29 15.00 -4.95
N LEU A 71 7.96 14.34 -3.83
CA LEU A 71 6.71 14.63 -3.14
C LEU A 71 6.73 16.00 -2.46
N GLY A 72 7.88 16.40 -1.90
CA GLY A 72 8.08 17.73 -1.33
C GLY A 72 7.94 18.87 -2.35
N ALA A 73 8.20 18.60 -3.63
CA ALA A 73 8.05 19.56 -4.72
C ALA A 73 6.62 19.68 -5.27
N ARG A 74 5.70 18.78 -4.89
CA ARG A 74 4.32 18.80 -5.39
C ARG A 74 3.51 19.91 -4.73
N ASP A 75 2.53 20.43 -5.47
CA ASP A 75 1.53 21.34 -4.92
C ASP A 75 0.81 20.66 -3.73
N PRO A 76 0.83 21.25 -2.52
CA PRO A 76 0.08 20.74 -1.38
C PRO A 76 -1.43 20.63 -1.62
N LYS A 77 -1.97 21.41 -2.58
CA LYS A 77 -3.39 21.38 -2.99
C LYS A 77 -3.69 20.35 -4.07
N ALA A 78 -2.68 19.61 -4.54
CA ALA A 78 -2.89 18.56 -5.53
C ALA A 78 -3.93 17.54 -5.02
N PRO A 79 -4.92 17.19 -5.85
CA PRO A 79 -6.01 16.31 -5.44
C PRO A 79 -5.51 14.90 -5.09
N ARG A 80 -6.19 14.31 -4.10
CA ARG A 80 -6.01 12.91 -3.68
C ARG A 80 -7.31 12.16 -3.84
N ARG A 81 -7.22 10.87 -4.14
CA ARG A 81 -8.37 9.95 -4.22
C ARG A 81 -8.30 8.93 -3.11
N SER A 82 -9.46 8.63 -2.54
CA SER A 82 -9.61 7.54 -1.59
C SER A 82 -9.28 6.22 -2.27
N CYS A 83 -8.41 5.46 -1.62
CA CYS A 83 -8.04 4.11 -1.98
C CYS A 83 -8.29 3.19 -0.79
N HIS A 84 -8.23 1.91 -1.05
CA HIS A 84 -8.41 0.88 -0.05
C HIS A 84 -7.16 0.00 -0.01
N VAL A 85 -6.84 -0.53 1.16
CA VAL A 85 -5.69 -1.39 1.40
C VAL A 85 -6.10 -2.49 2.38
N TRP A 86 -5.53 -3.69 2.26
CA TRP A 86 -5.73 -4.73 3.27
C TRP A 86 -5.10 -4.34 4.61
N ARG A 87 -5.76 -4.72 5.71
CA ARG A 87 -5.35 -4.38 7.08
C ARG A 87 -3.89 -4.71 7.34
N ARG A 88 -3.43 -5.90 6.97
CA ARG A 88 -2.03 -6.32 7.15
C ARG A 88 -1.05 -5.31 6.57
N GLN A 89 -1.21 -4.94 5.29
CA GLN A 89 -0.32 -3.97 4.64
C GLN A 89 -0.51 -2.55 5.18
N PHE A 90 -1.71 -2.20 5.66
CA PHE A 90 -1.91 -0.94 6.38
C PHE A 90 -1.10 -0.90 7.68
N ASP A 91 -1.04 -2.00 8.42
CA ASP A 91 -0.31 -2.08 9.68
C ASP A 91 1.22 -2.03 9.44
N GLU A 92 1.71 -2.63 8.35
CA GLU A 92 3.10 -2.48 7.89
C GLU A 92 3.42 -1.02 7.55
N LEU A 93 2.54 -0.35 6.79
CA LEU A 93 2.67 1.08 6.49
C LEU A 93 2.65 1.94 7.76
N LEU A 94 1.79 1.61 8.73
CA LEU A 94 1.70 2.30 10.02
C LEU A 94 2.98 2.12 10.86
N ARG A 95 3.61 0.94 10.79
CA ARG A 95 4.90 0.67 11.42
C ARG A 95 5.98 1.58 10.84
N GLU A 96 6.05 1.70 9.52
CA GLU A 96 7.02 2.57 8.84
C GLU A 96 6.74 4.05 9.09
N HIS A 97 5.48 4.46 9.13
CA HIS A 97 5.09 5.82 9.51
C HIS A 97 5.58 6.20 10.93
N ARG A 98 5.77 5.22 11.82
CA ARG A 98 6.27 5.41 13.20
C ARG A 98 7.78 5.16 13.34
N ALA A 99 8.46 4.79 12.26
CA ALA A 99 9.88 4.48 12.30
C ALA A 99 10.74 5.74 12.53
N ALA A 100 11.98 5.54 12.99
CA ALA A 100 12.90 6.64 13.30
C ALA A 100 13.23 7.52 12.09
N TRP A 101 13.18 6.96 10.87
CA TRP A 101 13.39 7.71 9.64
C TRP A 101 12.26 8.73 9.35
N ASN A 102 11.07 8.51 9.90
CA ASN A 102 9.89 9.39 9.77
C ASN A 102 9.59 10.17 11.05
N SER A 103 10.63 10.47 11.84
CA SER A 103 10.53 11.19 13.11
C SER A 103 11.74 12.11 13.30
N HIS A 104 11.61 13.11 14.17
CA HIS A 104 12.67 14.07 14.48
C HIS A 104 13.99 13.35 14.80
N PRO A 105 15.14 13.75 14.20
CA PRO A 105 15.38 14.99 13.44
C PRO A 105 14.96 14.98 11.96
N ASN A 106 14.44 13.87 11.44
CA ASN A 106 14.00 13.73 10.05
C ASN A 106 12.63 14.40 9.81
N PRO A 107 12.32 14.81 8.57
CA PRO A 107 10.99 15.29 8.22
C PRO A 107 9.94 14.19 8.47
N LYS A 108 8.77 14.62 8.94
CA LYS A 108 7.62 13.74 9.19
C LYS A 108 6.67 13.79 7.99
N PHE A 109 6.50 12.65 7.35
CA PHE A 109 5.56 12.45 6.25
C PHE A 109 4.28 11.78 6.76
N GLU A 110 3.15 12.19 6.20
CA GLU A 110 1.84 11.61 6.48
C GLU A 110 1.73 10.19 5.91
N LEU A 111 0.85 9.37 6.49
CA LEU A 111 0.61 8.00 6.05
C LEU A 111 0.20 7.93 4.55
N ASP A 112 -0.65 8.86 4.10
CA ASP A 112 -1.07 8.97 2.69
C ASP A 112 0.11 9.30 1.75
N ALA A 113 1.11 10.05 2.24
CA ALA A 113 2.32 10.37 1.49
C ALA A 113 3.19 9.12 1.31
N ILE A 114 3.36 8.33 2.38
CA ILE A 114 4.09 7.06 2.34
C ILE A 114 3.40 6.07 1.39
N ALA A 115 2.08 5.92 1.48
CA ALA A 115 1.31 5.05 0.58
C ALA A 115 1.45 5.48 -0.89
N THR A 116 1.40 6.79 -1.15
CA THR A 116 1.65 7.36 -2.49
C THR A 116 3.07 7.05 -2.98
N GLY A 117 4.06 7.24 -2.12
CA GLY A 117 5.46 6.95 -2.45
C GLY A 117 5.67 5.47 -2.79
N CYS A 118 5.02 4.53 -2.11
CA CYS A 118 5.12 3.11 -2.44
C CYS A 118 4.69 2.84 -3.89
N VAL A 119 3.60 3.46 -4.34
CA VAL A 119 3.12 3.35 -5.72
C VAL A 119 4.11 3.98 -6.70
N ALA A 120 4.63 5.17 -6.37
CA ALA A 120 5.57 5.89 -7.22
C ALA A 120 6.88 5.12 -7.43
N VAL A 121 7.43 4.53 -6.35
CA VAL A 121 8.65 3.71 -6.41
C VAL A 121 8.41 2.49 -7.29
N VAL A 122 7.36 1.70 -7.06
CA VAL A 122 7.09 0.51 -7.87
C VAL A 122 6.87 0.87 -9.34
N ARG A 123 6.14 1.95 -9.62
CA ARG A 123 5.90 2.44 -10.99
C ARG A 123 7.20 2.77 -11.74
N ALA A 124 8.23 3.22 -11.03
CA ALA A 124 9.52 3.59 -11.62
C ALA A 124 10.43 2.38 -11.90
N GLU A 125 10.07 1.18 -11.44
CA GLU A 125 10.87 -0.03 -11.60
C GLU A 125 10.61 -0.75 -12.94
N HIS A 126 11.45 -1.74 -13.26
CA HIS A 126 11.27 -2.54 -14.46
C HIS A 126 10.05 -3.46 -14.37
N ASP A 127 9.27 -3.50 -15.46
CA ASP A 127 8.01 -4.26 -15.60
C ASP A 127 7.06 -4.14 -14.39
N PRO A 128 6.63 -2.91 -14.06
CA PRO A 128 6.00 -2.62 -12.78
C PRO A 128 4.60 -3.24 -12.68
N VAL A 129 3.88 -3.33 -13.81
CA VAL A 129 2.55 -3.97 -13.89
C VAL A 129 2.65 -5.45 -13.52
N ARG A 130 3.57 -6.19 -14.14
CA ARG A 130 3.76 -7.62 -13.84
C ARG A 130 4.15 -7.84 -12.38
N ARG A 131 5.03 -7.00 -11.84
CA ARG A 131 5.48 -7.10 -10.44
C ARG A 131 4.33 -6.90 -9.45
N VAL A 132 3.52 -5.86 -9.64
CA VAL A 132 2.33 -5.63 -8.80
C VAL A 132 1.38 -6.82 -8.86
N LEU A 133 1.05 -7.31 -10.06
CA LEU A 133 0.13 -8.44 -10.21
C LEU A 133 0.70 -9.75 -9.64
N THR A 134 2.01 -9.95 -9.71
CA THR A 134 2.68 -11.10 -9.10
C THR A 134 2.62 -11.01 -7.58
N GLN A 135 2.95 -9.85 -7.00
CA GLN A 135 2.84 -9.66 -5.56
C GLN A 135 1.39 -9.76 -5.07
N ALA A 136 0.42 -9.26 -5.84
CA ALA A 136 -1.00 -9.39 -5.50
C ALA A 136 -1.44 -10.86 -5.40
N ARG A 137 -0.94 -11.74 -6.28
CA ARG A 137 -1.15 -13.21 -6.19
C ARG A 137 -0.55 -13.78 -4.91
N LEU A 138 0.70 -13.42 -4.58
CA LEU A 138 1.36 -13.88 -3.35
C LEU A 138 0.59 -13.45 -2.10
N ASN A 139 0.17 -12.19 -2.06
CA ASN A 139 -0.61 -11.64 -0.95
C ASN A 139 -1.97 -12.34 -0.82
N CYS A 140 -2.62 -12.64 -1.95
CA CYS A 140 -3.88 -13.39 -1.96
C CYS A 140 -3.71 -14.82 -1.42
N ALA A 141 -2.66 -15.52 -1.86
CA ALA A 141 -2.35 -16.86 -1.38
C ALA A 141 -2.04 -16.86 0.13
N ALA A 142 -1.25 -15.89 0.61
CA ALA A 142 -0.94 -15.74 2.03
C ALA A 142 -2.18 -15.49 2.89
N ARG A 143 -3.14 -14.68 2.41
CA ARG A 143 -4.43 -14.47 3.10
C ARG A 143 -5.26 -15.75 3.13
N ALA A 144 -5.36 -16.47 2.01
CA ALA A 144 -6.12 -17.72 1.95
C ALA A 144 -5.54 -18.79 2.88
N ALA A 145 -4.22 -18.88 2.99
CA ALA A 145 -3.55 -19.78 3.94
C ALA A 145 -3.87 -19.40 5.40
N ALA A 146 -3.76 -18.11 5.75
CA ALA A 146 -4.08 -17.63 7.09
C ALA A 146 -5.56 -17.86 7.47
N ASP A 147 -6.49 -17.72 6.52
CA ASP A 147 -7.91 -18.00 6.73
C ASP A 147 -8.18 -19.51 6.92
N ALA A 148 -7.39 -20.39 6.28
CA ALA A 148 -7.51 -21.83 6.46
C ALA A 148 -7.02 -22.26 7.85
N ASP A 149 -5.88 -21.73 8.30
CA ASP A 149 -5.31 -21.99 9.62
C ASP A 149 -6.24 -21.55 10.78
N GLN A 150 -7.04 -20.50 10.58
CA GLN A 150 -8.01 -20.03 11.58
C GLN A 150 -9.28 -20.91 11.67
N ARG A 151 -9.54 -21.75 10.66
CA ARG A 151 -10.74 -22.61 10.58
C ARG A 151 -10.48 -24.07 10.99
N GLY A 152 -9.23 -24.49 11.06
CA GLY A 152 -8.80 -25.82 11.52
C GLY A 152 -8.57 -25.84 13.03
#